data_AF-A0A7W0RG51-F1
#
_entry.id   AF-A0A7W0RG51-F1
#
_cell.length_a   1.000
_cell.length_b   1.000
_cell.length_c   1.000
_cell.angle_alpha   90.00
_cell.angle_beta   90.00
_cell.angle_gamma   90.00
#
_symmetry.space_group_name_H-M   'P 1'
#
loop_
_entity.id
_entity.type
_entity.pdbx_description
1 polymer ?
#
loop_
_entity_poly.entity_id
_entity_poly.type
_entity_poly.pdbx_seq_one_letter_code
_entity_poly.pdbx_strand_id
1 'polypeptide(L)' 'MKRVELERWLRSHGAQPVPGRSRGGHEAWRHDETGAKSFVPRHREIGAA' A
#
# COMPACT_ATOMS: atom_id res chain seq x y z
N MET A 1 -11.29 7.03 2.38
CA MET A 1 -11.38 5.73 1.68
C MET A 1 -11.06 4.62 2.67
N LYS A 2 -11.72 3.46 2.61
CA LYS A 2 -11.35 2.32 3.48
C LYS A 2 -10.04 1.71 2.99
N ARG A 3 -9.17 1.27 3.91
CA ARG A 3 -7.90 0.61 3.54
C ARG A 3 -8.10 -0.56 2.58
N VAL A 4 -9.14 -1.36 2.78
CA VAL A 4 -9.48 -2.51 1.90
C VAL A 4 -9.71 -2.07 0.45
N GLU A 5 -10.29 -0.89 0.22
CA GLU A 5 -10.52 -0.37 -1.14
C GLU A 5 -9.21 0.06 -1.79
N LEU A 6 -8.32 0.70 -1.02
CA LEU A 6 -6.99 1.08 -1.47
C LEU A 6 -6.14 -0.16 -1.81
N GLU A 7 -6.16 -1.19 -0.96
CA GLU A 7 -5.44 -2.45 -1.22
C GLU A 7 -5.95 -3.14 -2.49
N ARG A 8 -7.27 -3.16 -2.72
CA ARG A 8 -7.86 -3.69 -3.96
C ARG A 8 -7.38 -2.91 -5.18
N TRP A 9 -7.39 -1.58 -5.10
CA TRP A 9 -6.92 -0.71 -6.18
C TRP A 9 -5.42 -0.92 -6.46
N LEU A 10 -4.57 -1.01 -5.43
CA LEU A 10 -3.14 -1.28 -5.61
C LEU A 10 -2.89 -2.62 -6.29
N ARG A 11 -3.59 -3.68 -5.85
CA ARG A 11 -3.47 -5.01 -6.46
C ARG A 11 -3.95 -5.02 -7.91
N SER A 12 -5.03 -4.31 -8.24
CA SER A 12 -5.53 -4.22 -9.62
C SER A 12 -4.58 -3.46 -10.55
N HIS A 13 -3.66 -2.67 -9.99
CA HIS A 13 -2.59 -1.97 -10.72
C HIS A 13 -1.23 -2.68 -10.55
N GLY A 14 -1.22 -3.98 -10.24
CA GLY A 14 0.01 -4.77 -10.23
C GLY A 14 0.96 -4.47 -9.06
N ALA A 15 0.47 -3.87 -7.97
CA ALA A 15 1.24 -3.69 -6.76
C ALA A 15 0.94 -4.77 -5.70
N GLN A 16 2.00 -5.23 -5.03
CA GLN A 16 1.94 -6.22 -3.96
C GLN A 16 2.55 -5.67 -2.66
N PRO A 17 2.01 -6.04 -1.48
CA PRO A 17 2.64 -5.71 -0.21
C PRO A 17 3.99 -6.42 -0.09
N VAL A 18 4.96 -5.76 0.56
CA VAL A 18 6.29 -6.31 0.84
C VAL A 18 6.35 -6.74 2.31
N PRO A 19 6.30 -8.05 2.61
CA PRO A 19 6.27 -8.53 3.98
C PRO A 19 7.48 -8.06 4.80
N GLY A 20 7.25 -7.73 6.07
CA GLY A 20 8.31 -7.31 6.99
C GLY A 20 8.89 -5.91 6.72
N ARG A 21 8.43 -5.19 5.67
CA ARG A 21 8.94 -3.85 5.35
C ARG A 21 7.88 -2.79 5.66
N SER A 22 8.00 -2.20 6.85
CA SER A 22 7.11 -1.15 7.35
C SER A 22 7.90 0.06 7.84
N ARG A 23 7.30 1.26 7.77
CA ARG A 23 7.89 2.51 8.30
C ARG A 23 6.80 3.32 8.99
N GLY A 24 6.92 3.57 10.29
CA GLY A 24 6.07 4.52 11.03
C GLY A 24 4.58 4.41 10.72
N GLY A 25 3.95 3.25 10.99
CA GLY A 25 2.53 3.05 10.70
C GLY A 25 2.19 2.77 9.24
N HIS A 26 3.16 2.77 8.32
CA HIS A 26 2.97 2.46 6.91
C HIS A 26 3.55 1.08 6.56
N GLU A 27 2.95 0.43 5.57
CA GLU A 27 3.40 -0.81 4.95
C GLU A 27 3.98 -0.51 3.55
N ALA A 28 5.08 -1.14 3.19
CA ALA A 28 5.65 -0.98 1.85
C ALA A 28 4.90 -1.84 0.83
N TRP A 29 4.66 -1.26 -0.34
CA TRP A 29 4.09 -1.90 -1.51
C TRP A 29 5.05 -1.75 -2.69
N ARG A 30 5.14 -2.76 -3.54
CA ARG A 30 6.00 -2.77 -4.72
C ARG A 30 5.17 -3.09 -5.97
N HIS A 31 5.34 -2.31 -7.02
CA HIS A 31 4.78 -2.59 -8.33
C HIS A 31 5.61 -3.65 -9.05
N ASP A 32 4.98 -4.66 -9.63
CA ASP A 32 5.67 -5.82 -10.18
C ASP A 32 6.42 -5.48 -11.47
N GLU A 33 5.81 -4.72 -12.37
CA GLU A 33 6.42 -4.35 -13.67
C GLU A 33 7.60 -3.36 -13.54
N THR A 34 7.40 -2.26 -12.81
CA THR A 34 8.39 -1.18 -12.71
C THR A 34 9.33 -1.34 -11.52
N GLY A 35 9.00 -2.22 -10.58
CA GLY A 35 9.71 -2.34 -9.30
C GLY A 35 9.55 -1.13 -8.37
N ALA A 36 8.74 -0.12 -8.74
CA ALA A 36 8.51 1.08 -7.96
C ALA A 36 7.94 0.74 -6.57
N LYS A 37 8.34 1.52 -5.55
CA LYS A 37 7.97 1.26 -4.15
C LYS A 37 7.24 2.44 -3.54
N SER A 38 6.16 2.15 -2.84
CA SER A 38 5.30 3.12 -2.16
C SER A 38 5.05 2.70 -0.72
N PHE A 39 4.89 3.66 0.19
CA PHE A 39 4.54 3.39 1.59
C PHE A 39 3.08 3.78 1.84
N VAL A 40 2.27 2.80 2.21
CA VAL A 40 0.82 2.93 2.33
C VAL A 40 0.42 2.89 3.82
N PRO A 41 -0.37 3.85 4.33
CA PRO A 41 -0.75 3.89 5.75
C PRO A 41 -1.56 2.65 6.18
N ARG A 42 -1.34 2.15 7.40
CA ARG A 42 -2.05 1.00 7.99
C ARG A 42 -3.35 1.35 8.72
N HIS A 43 -3.77 2.60 8.70
CA HIS A 43 -5.03 3.04 9.30
C HIS A 43 -6.23 2.37 8.60
N ARG A 44 -7.27 2.02 9.37
CA ARG A 44 -8.50 1.39 8.84
C ARG A 44 -9.19 2.27 7.81
N GLU A 45 -9.14 3.58 8.03
CA GLU A 45 -9.62 4.61 7.14
C GLU A 45 -8.46 5.51 6.73
N ILE A 46 -8.35 5.77 5.43
CA ILE A 46 -7.34 6.62 4.81
C ILE A 46 -8.03 7.94 4.46
N GLY A 47 -7.65 9.01 5.14
CA GLY A 47 -8.03 10.39 4.87
C GLY A 47 -6.79 11.22 4.55
N ALA A 48 -6.99 12.41 3.97
CA ALA A 48 -5.91 13.40 3.89
C ALA A 48 -5.50 13.77 5.33
N ALA A 49 -4.22 13.60 5.63
CA ALA A 49 -3.62 14.12 6.85
C ALA A 49 -3.34 15.62 6.70
#